data_AF-A0A945CRX3-F1
#
_entry.id   AF-A0A945CRX3-F1
#
_cell.length_a   1.000
_cell.length_b   1.000
_cell.length_c   1.000
_cell.angle_alpha   90.00
_cell.angle_beta   90.00
_cell.angle_gamma   90.00
#
_symmetry.space_group_name_H-M   'P 1'
#
loop_
_entity.id
_entity.type
_entity.pdbx_description
1 polymer ?
#
loop_
_entity_poly.entity_id
_entity_poly.type
_entity_poly.pdbx_seq_one_letter_code
_entity_poly.pdbx_strand_id
1 'polypeptide(L)'
;MTLLERDKNAPQAWHGNLPVTSRYTYGLAGERFFRALKDENAIMGSYCPDCDHTYVPANVFCERCLGELTEWSNMGLVGNLYTFPVLFVGYDGAPLDEPETVGFISFGDGGLVHRIDADPEELFIGMLMQAVLKPKAERKASILDIEAFKPAED
;
A
#
# COMPACT_ATOMS: atom_id res chain seq x y z
N MET A 1 -33.81 -6.07 20.00
CA MET A 1 -35.07 -5.63 19.37
C MET A 1 -35.08 -4.11 19.41
N THR A 2 -35.04 -3.46 18.26
CA THR A 2 -35.04 -1.99 18.18
C THR A 2 -36.40 -1.46 18.64
N LEU A 3 -36.42 -0.41 19.46
CA LEU A 3 -37.64 0.23 19.97
C LEU A 3 -38.39 1.08 18.92
N LEU A 4 -37.87 1.12 17.69
CA LEU A 4 -38.46 1.90 16.60
C LEU A 4 -39.39 1.00 15.79
N GLU A 5 -40.68 1.33 15.77
CA GLU A 5 -41.64 0.72 14.86
C GLU A 5 -41.51 1.33 13.47
N ARG A 6 -41.51 0.49 12.42
CA ARG A 6 -41.43 0.94 11.04
C ARG A 6 -42.74 1.65 10.66
N ASP A 7 -42.65 2.90 10.23
CA ASP A 7 -43.81 3.61 9.66
C ASP A 7 -44.27 2.88 8.39
N LYS A 8 -45.52 2.39 8.42
CA LYS A 8 -46.14 1.65 7.32
C LYS A 8 -46.39 2.53 6.09
N ASN A 9 -46.38 3.85 6.26
CA ASN A 9 -46.56 4.83 5.18
C ASN A 9 -45.23 5.36 4.63
N ALA A 10 -44.09 4.96 5.19
CA ALA A 10 -42.80 5.39 4.69
C ALA A 10 -42.58 4.87 3.26
N PRO A 11 -42.12 5.73 2.32
CA PRO A 11 -41.81 5.31 0.97
C PRO A 11 -40.68 4.27 0.98
N GLN A 12 -40.77 3.29 0.07
CA GLN A 12 -39.79 2.19 -0.02
C GLN A 12 -38.39 2.67 -0.41
N ALA A 13 -38.32 3.78 -1.15
CA ALA A 13 -37.08 4.44 -1.51
C ALA A 13 -37.26 5.96 -1.43
N TRP A 14 -36.26 6.64 -0.88
CA TRP A 14 -36.17 8.09 -0.91
C TRP A 14 -35.16 8.49 -1.98
N HIS A 15 -35.66 9.01 -3.10
CA HIS A 15 -34.81 9.49 -4.18
C HIS A 15 -34.44 10.94 -3.89
N GLY A 16 -33.19 11.16 -3.49
CA GLY A 16 -32.63 12.47 -3.24
C GLY A 16 -31.18 12.51 -3.67
N ASN A 17 -30.64 13.71 -3.82
CA ASN A 17 -29.22 13.91 -4.03
C ASN A 17 -28.54 14.05 -2.66
N LEU A 18 -27.54 13.22 -2.39
CA LEU A 18 -26.60 13.41 -1.29
C LEU A 18 -25.28 13.91 -1.89
N PRO A 19 -25.11 15.22 -2.12
CA PRO A 19 -23.86 15.76 -2.65
C PRO A 19 -22.78 15.69 -1.56
N VAL A 20 -22.14 14.53 -1.42
CA VAL A 20 -20.98 14.36 -0.55
C VAL A 20 -19.76 14.86 -1.29
N THR A 21 -19.15 15.93 -0.80
CA THR A 21 -17.80 16.34 -1.20
C THR A 21 -16.82 15.89 -0.14
N SER A 22 -15.93 14.97 -0.50
CA SER A 22 -14.88 14.47 0.40
C SER A 22 -13.51 14.79 -0.14
N ARG A 23 -12.61 15.27 0.72
CA ARG A 23 -11.18 15.36 0.42
C ARG A 23 -10.47 14.24 1.18
N TYR A 24 -10.04 13.22 0.47
CA TYR A 24 -9.23 12.15 1.07
C TYR A 24 -7.81 12.69 1.28
N THR A 25 -7.37 12.72 2.54
CA THR A 25 -6.01 13.13 2.90
C THR A 25 -5.19 11.89 3.25
N TYR A 26 -3.87 11.94 3.03
CA TYR A 26 -2.98 10.83 3.38
C TYR A 26 -2.86 10.59 4.90
N GLY A 27 -3.33 11.51 5.74
CA GLY A 27 -3.08 11.48 7.18
C GLY A 27 -1.60 11.69 7.50
N LEU A 28 -1.25 11.75 8.79
CA LEU A 28 0.13 12.02 9.23
C LEU A 28 1.11 10.95 8.75
N ALA A 29 0.76 9.68 8.91
CA ALA A 29 1.65 8.58 8.54
C ALA A 29 1.79 8.41 7.02
N GLY A 30 0.69 8.52 6.27
CA GLY A 30 0.75 8.49 4.80
C GLY A 30 1.49 9.70 4.23
N GLU A 31 1.32 10.90 4.81
CA GLU A 31 2.10 12.07 4.39
C GLU A 31 3.60 11.86 4.65
N ARG A 32 3.98 11.35 5.83
CA ARG A 32 5.37 10.99 6.14
C ARG A 32 5.93 9.98 5.14
N PHE A 33 5.17 8.91 4.85
CA PHE A 33 5.54 7.86 3.91
C PHE A 33 5.80 8.40 2.50
N PHE A 34 4.86 9.12 1.92
CA PHE A 34 5.00 9.60 0.54
C PHE A 34 6.04 10.71 0.39
N ARG A 35 6.24 11.56 1.42
CA ARG A 35 7.34 12.52 1.44
C ARG A 35 8.70 11.84 1.51
N ALA A 36 8.84 10.82 2.37
CA ALA A 36 10.09 10.06 2.45
C ALA A 36 10.42 9.36 1.13
N LEU A 37 9.42 8.75 0.49
CA LEU A 37 9.58 8.10 -0.80
C LEU A 37 10.04 9.10 -1.88
N LYS A 38 9.37 10.27 -1.94
CA LYS A 38 9.67 11.32 -2.90
C LYS A 38 11.04 11.95 -2.67
N ASP A 39 11.31 12.38 -1.44
CA ASP A 39 12.39 13.33 -1.13
C ASP A 39 13.64 12.66 -0.55
N GLU A 40 13.49 11.53 0.15
CA GLU A 40 14.53 10.85 0.94
C GLU A 40 14.96 9.48 0.38
N ASN A 41 14.31 8.99 -0.69
CA ASN A 41 14.54 7.63 -1.22
C ASN A 41 14.30 6.52 -0.17
N ALA A 42 13.26 6.66 0.65
CA ALA A 42 13.02 5.74 1.76
C ALA A 42 11.57 5.24 1.80
N ILE A 43 11.39 3.95 2.03
CA ILE A 43 10.11 3.35 2.43
C ILE A 43 10.02 3.47 3.95
N MET A 44 9.00 4.18 4.45
CA MET A 44 8.83 4.39 5.88
C MET A 44 7.84 3.40 6.48
N GLY A 45 8.20 2.88 7.64
CA GLY A 45 7.32 2.13 8.52
C GLY A 45 7.17 2.79 9.90
N SER A 46 6.49 2.10 10.79
CA SER A 46 6.38 2.44 12.21
C SER A 46 6.48 1.16 13.05
N TYR A 47 7.24 1.20 14.14
CA TYR A 47 7.44 0.04 15.03
C TYR A 47 6.69 0.21 16.35
N CYS A 48 5.97 -0.82 16.76
CA CYS A 48 5.32 -0.91 18.05
C CYS A 48 6.19 -1.72 19.03
N PRO A 49 6.78 -1.11 20.07
CA PRO A 49 7.62 -1.82 21.02
C PRO A 49 6.84 -2.78 21.93
N ASP A 50 5.57 -2.46 22.22
CA ASP A 50 4.74 -3.30 23.11
C ASP A 50 4.28 -4.60 22.43
N CYS A 51 4.10 -4.56 21.11
CA CYS A 51 3.62 -5.70 20.31
C CYS A 51 4.72 -6.36 19.49
N ASP A 52 5.93 -5.82 19.52
CA ASP A 52 7.06 -6.19 18.66
C ASP A 52 6.64 -6.36 17.19
N HIS A 53 6.07 -5.29 16.62
CA HIS A 53 5.46 -5.35 15.29
C HIS A 53 5.77 -4.11 14.46
N THR A 54 6.17 -4.31 13.21
CA THR A 54 6.57 -3.27 12.26
C THR A 54 5.56 -3.14 11.12
N TYR A 55 4.97 -1.95 11.02
CA TYR A 55 4.01 -1.60 9.97
C TYR A 55 4.67 -0.96 8.76
N VAL A 56 4.31 -1.43 7.57
CA VAL A 56 4.63 -0.78 6.30
C VAL A 56 3.38 -0.86 5.39
N PRO A 57 2.87 0.28 4.88
CA PRO A 57 3.29 1.66 5.16
C PRO A 57 3.19 2.05 6.64
N ALA A 58 3.88 3.12 7.04
CA ALA A 58 3.82 3.65 8.40
C ALA A 58 2.38 3.94 8.86
N ASN A 59 2.11 3.73 10.16
CA ASN A 59 0.85 3.99 10.84
C ASN A 59 1.05 4.91 12.06
N VAL A 60 0.02 5.66 12.48
CA VAL A 60 0.06 6.50 13.69
C VAL A 60 -0.33 5.78 14.98
N PHE A 61 -0.84 4.55 14.88
CA PHE A 61 -1.21 3.73 16.03
C PHE A 61 -1.07 2.25 15.69
N CYS A 62 -0.85 1.41 16.70
CA CYS A 62 -0.82 -0.03 16.56
C CYS A 62 -2.24 -0.59 16.61
N GLU A 63 -2.73 -1.32 15.60
CA GLU A 63 -4.09 -1.88 15.66
C GLU A 63 -4.25 -3.05 16.65
N ARG A 64 -3.15 -3.54 17.25
CA ARG A 64 -3.17 -4.64 18.23
C ARG A 64 -3.38 -4.15 19.66
N CYS A 65 -2.59 -3.16 20.10
CA CYS A 65 -2.67 -2.60 21.45
C CYS A 65 -3.31 -1.21 21.51
N LEU A 66 -3.61 -0.59 20.36
CA LEU A 66 -4.13 0.79 20.23
C LEU A 66 -3.17 1.86 20.78
N GLY A 67 -1.91 1.50 21.05
CA GLY A 67 -0.87 2.44 21.43
C GLY A 67 -0.52 3.39 20.29
N GLU A 68 -0.16 4.62 20.65
CA GLU A 68 0.30 5.63 19.70
C GLU A 68 1.67 5.26 19.14
N LEU A 69 1.85 5.41 17.83
CA LEU A 69 3.13 5.20 17.14
C LEU A 69 3.65 6.55 16.67
N THR A 70 4.67 7.05 17.37
CA THR A 70 5.27 8.36 17.12
C THR A 70 6.65 8.27 16.44
N GLU A 71 7.27 7.10 16.45
CA GLU A 71 8.57 6.85 15.84
C GLU A 71 8.43 6.21 14.46
N TRP A 72 9.19 6.76 13.50
CA TRP A 72 9.19 6.31 12.11
C TRP A 72 10.46 5.52 11.81
N SER A 73 10.29 4.33 11.25
CA SER A 73 11.38 3.43 10.89
C SER A 73 11.70 3.55 9.41
N ASN A 74 12.95 3.84 9.05
CA ASN A 74 13.38 3.76 7.65
C ASN A 74 13.64 2.28 7.30
N MET A 75 12.83 1.73 6.40
CA MET A 75 12.89 0.34 5.97
C MET A 75 13.82 0.13 4.77
N GLY A 76 14.44 1.20 4.28
CA GLY A 76 15.27 1.18 3.07
C GLY A 76 14.42 1.03 1.81
N LEU A 77 15.01 0.39 0.78
CA LEU A 77 14.37 0.12 -0.51
C LEU A 77 14.42 -1.35 -0.91
N VAL A 78 15.03 -2.21 -0.08
CA VAL A 78 15.12 -3.65 -0.31
C VAL A 78 14.15 -4.36 0.62
N GLY A 79 13.27 -5.17 0.07
CA GLY A 79 12.33 -6.01 0.81
C GLY A 79 12.33 -7.45 0.29
N ASN A 80 11.60 -8.35 0.95
CA ASN A 80 11.50 -9.74 0.51
C ASN A 80 10.24 -9.96 -0.33
N LEU A 81 10.36 -10.65 -1.46
CA LEU A 81 9.25 -11.11 -2.27
C LEU A 81 8.43 -12.15 -1.50
N TYR A 82 7.32 -11.74 -0.92
CA TYR A 82 6.49 -12.64 -0.11
C TYR A 82 5.58 -13.53 -0.97
N THR A 83 5.03 -12.98 -2.04
CA THR A 83 4.25 -13.72 -3.05
C THR A 83 4.12 -12.90 -4.33
N PHE A 84 3.88 -13.55 -5.47
CA PHE A 84 3.63 -12.89 -6.75
C PHE A 84 2.68 -13.71 -7.65
N PRO A 85 1.63 -13.09 -8.21
CA PRO A 85 0.93 -13.63 -9.38
C PRO A 85 1.43 -13.02 -10.69
N VAL A 86 1.22 -13.78 -11.78
CA VAL A 86 1.28 -13.28 -13.16
C VAL A 86 -0.14 -12.99 -13.63
N LEU A 87 -0.40 -11.75 -14.01
CA LEU A 87 -1.71 -11.25 -14.43
C LEU A 87 -1.83 -11.35 -15.94
N PHE A 88 -2.92 -11.96 -16.41
CA PHE A 88 -3.28 -12.03 -17.83
C PHE A 88 -4.50 -11.16 -18.17
N VAL A 89 -5.15 -10.61 -17.15
CA VAL A 89 -6.39 -9.83 -17.26
C VAL A 89 -6.23 -8.55 -16.44
N GLY A 90 -6.54 -7.42 -17.06
CA GLY A 90 -6.47 -6.10 -16.46
C GLY A 90 -7.58 -5.83 -15.45
N TYR A 91 -7.48 -4.68 -14.78
CA TYR A 91 -8.47 -4.28 -13.75
C TYR A 91 -9.88 -4.04 -14.33
N ASP A 92 -9.99 -3.78 -15.62
CA ASP A 92 -11.23 -3.59 -16.36
C ASP A 92 -11.84 -4.93 -16.84
N GLY A 93 -11.17 -6.05 -16.59
CA GLY A 93 -11.57 -7.38 -17.00
C GLY A 93 -11.18 -7.74 -18.44
N ALA A 94 -10.50 -6.86 -19.17
CA ALA A 94 -10.00 -7.17 -20.50
C ALA A 94 -8.69 -7.98 -20.43
N PRO A 95 -8.41 -8.87 -21.41
CA PRO A 95 -7.08 -9.47 -21.55
C PRO A 95 -6.01 -8.39 -21.70
N LEU A 96 -4.86 -8.60 -21.07
CA LEU A 96 -3.70 -7.74 -21.27
C LEU A 96 -2.99 -8.09 -22.59
N ASP A 97 -2.42 -7.08 -23.25
CA ASP A 97 -1.60 -7.28 -24.45
C ASP A 97 -0.35 -8.12 -24.12
N GLU A 98 0.27 -7.86 -22.95
CA GLU A 98 1.36 -8.64 -22.38
C GLU A 98 1.06 -8.97 -20.91
N PRO A 99 1.38 -10.19 -20.42
CA PRO A 99 1.19 -10.51 -19.01
C PRO A 99 2.00 -9.58 -18.09
N GLU A 100 1.40 -9.13 -16.99
CA GLU A 100 2.06 -8.28 -16.00
C GLU A 100 2.33 -9.05 -14.71
N THR A 101 3.53 -8.91 -14.14
CA THR A 101 3.84 -9.49 -12.83
C THR A 101 3.64 -8.44 -11.73
N VAL A 102 2.89 -8.80 -10.69
CA VAL A 102 2.79 -8.01 -9.47
C VAL A 102 3.26 -8.85 -8.29
N GLY A 103 3.78 -8.21 -7.25
CA GLY A 103 4.20 -8.89 -6.05
C GLY A 103 3.84 -8.14 -4.79
N PHE A 104 3.72 -8.88 -3.70
CA PHE A 104 3.72 -8.33 -2.36
C PHE A 104 5.15 -8.37 -1.83
N ILE A 105 5.75 -7.18 -1.67
CA ILE A 105 7.10 -7.01 -1.15
C ILE A 105 7.00 -6.67 0.32
N SER A 106 7.49 -7.58 1.16
CA SER A 106 7.45 -7.44 2.60
C SER A 106 8.60 -6.59 3.13
N PHE A 107 8.27 -5.71 4.08
CA PHE A 107 9.17 -4.86 4.84
C PHE A 107 8.76 -4.93 6.31
N GLY A 108 9.60 -5.55 7.15
CA GLY A 108 9.17 -5.90 8.51
C GLY A 108 8.00 -6.88 8.47
N ASP A 109 6.90 -6.56 9.16
CA ASP A 109 5.70 -7.40 9.20
C ASP A 109 4.58 -6.93 8.24
N GLY A 110 4.83 -5.84 7.50
CA GLY A 110 3.94 -5.29 6.48
C GLY A 110 4.56 -5.38 5.09
N GLY A 111 4.02 -4.61 4.14
CA GLY A 111 4.56 -4.61 2.79
C GLY A 111 3.76 -3.80 1.78
N LEU A 112 4.26 -3.79 0.55
CA LEU A 112 3.67 -3.07 -0.57
C LEU A 112 3.30 -4.05 -1.68
N VAL A 113 2.11 -3.88 -2.26
CA VAL A 113 1.77 -4.53 -3.53
C VAL A 113 2.22 -3.62 -4.66
N HIS A 114 3.08 -4.12 -5.54
CA HIS A 114 3.57 -3.34 -6.68
C HIS A 114 3.99 -4.22 -7.86
N ARG A 115 4.16 -3.59 -9.03
CA ARG A 115 4.74 -4.22 -10.23
C ARG A 115 6.14 -4.76 -9.99
N ILE A 116 6.43 -5.90 -10.59
CA ILE A 116 7.77 -6.50 -10.67
C ILE A 116 8.28 -6.38 -12.09
N ASP A 117 9.52 -5.93 -12.24
CA ASP A 117 10.26 -5.85 -13.50
C ASP A 117 11.33 -6.95 -13.50
N ALA A 118 10.90 -8.16 -13.83
CA ALA A 118 11.72 -9.36 -13.98
C ALA A 118 10.94 -10.46 -14.70
N ASP A 119 11.66 -11.43 -15.27
CA ASP A 119 11.05 -12.64 -15.81
C ASP A 119 10.40 -13.44 -14.66
N PRO A 120 9.10 -13.79 -14.74
CA PRO A 120 8.43 -14.62 -13.74
C PRO A 120 9.14 -15.94 -13.43
N GLU A 121 9.85 -16.52 -14.40
CA GLU A 121 10.58 -17.78 -14.22
C GLU A 121 11.83 -17.64 -13.34
N GLU A 122 12.36 -16.42 -13.22
CA GLU A 122 13.52 -16.11 -12.37
C GLU A 122 13.10 -15.86 -10.91
N LEU A 123 11.83 -15.57 -10.66
CA LEU A 123 11.32 -15.18 -9.34
C LEU A 123 11.09 -16.38 -8.42
N PHE A 124 11.41 -16.21 -7.13
CA PHE A 124 11.04 -17.15 -6.08
C PHE A 124 10.63 -16.44 -4.79
N ILE A 125 9.75 -17.06 -4.01
CA ILE A 125 9.32 -16.53 -2.70
C ILE A 125 10.52 -16.45 -1.75
N GLY A 126 10.71 -15.30 -1.12
CA GLY A 126 11.84 -14.99 -0.26
C GLY A 126 12.99 -14.27 -0.96
N MET A 127 12.92 -14.07 -2.29
CA MET A 127 13.92 -13.29 -3.03
C MET A 127 13.99 -11.84 -2.54
N LEU A 128 15.20 -11.27 -2.46
CA LEU A 128 15.39 -9.85 -2.18
C LEU A 128 15.04 -9.02 -3.42
N MET A 129 14.19 -8.02 -3.22
CA MET A 129 13.68 -7.14 -4.27
C MET A 129 14.00 -5.69 -3.94
N GLN A 130 14.63 -5.00 -4.88
CA GLN A 130 15.00 -3.59 -4.82
C GLN A 130 13.91 -2.75 -5.50
N ALA A 131 13.39 -1.75 -4.77
CA ALA A 131 12.51 -0.74 -5.34
C ALA A 131 13.29 0.14 -6.33
N VAL A 132 12.81 0.24 -7.57
CA VAL A 132 13.32 1.16 -8.58
C VAL A 132 12.49 2.44 -8.50
N LEU A 133 13.11 3.53 -8.06
CA LEU A 133 12.43 4.81 -7.94
C LEU A 133 12.60 5.64 -9.21
N LYS A 134 11.55 6.33 -9.62
CA LYS A 134 11.61 7.32 -10.71
C LYS A 134 12.67 8.39 -10.44
N PRO A 135 13.15 9.12 -11.46
CA PRO A 135 13.99 10.30 -11.25
C PRO A 135 13.31 11.29 -10.30
N LYS A 136 14.07 11.89 -9.38
CA LYS A 136 13.52 12.77 -8.32
C LYS A 136 12.65 13.91 -8.85
N ALA A 137 12.94 14.42 -10.06
CA ALA A 137 12.18 15.47 -10.72
C ALA A 137 10.75 15.05 -11.14
N GLU A 138 10.51 13.75 -11.33
CA GLU A 138 9.23 13.20 -11.78
C GLU A 138 8.33 12.72 -10.63
N ARG A 139 8.88 12.64 -9.41
CA ARG A 139 8.18 12.11 -8.24
C ARG A 139 7.16 13.10 -7.68
N LYS A 140 5.98 12.58 -7.34
CA LYS A 140 4.79 13.38 -6.97
C LYS A 140 4.23 13.04 -5.59
N ALA A 141 5.01 12.38 -4.73
CA ALA A 141 4.52 11.86 -3.44
C ALA A 141 3.35 10.89 -3.67
N SER A 142 3.60 9.88 -4.52
CA SER A 142 2.66 8.84 -4.91
C SER A 142 3.33 7.48 -4.77
N ILE A 143 2.55 6.41 -4.60
CA ILE A 143 3.09 5.04 -4.62
C ILE A 143 3.77 4.74 -5.95
N LEU A 144 3.28 5.35 -7.04
CA LEU A 144 3.82 5.27 -8.39
C LEU A 144 5.12 6.08 -8.58
N ASP A 145 5.68 6.65 -7.51
CA ASP A 145 7.08 7.12 -7.52
C ASP A 145 8.05 5.93 -7.49
N ILE A 146 7.58 4.75 -7.05
CA ILE A 146 8.17 3.45 -7.36
C ILE A 146 7.71 3.07 -8.77
N GLU A 147 8.65 2.81 -9.65
CA GLU A 147 8.36 2.36 -11.01
C GLU A 147 8.01 0.87 -11.02
N ALA A 148 8.91 0.06 -10.44
CA ALA A 148 8.74 -1.37 -10.22
C ALA A 148 9.71 -1.84 -9.13
N PHE A 149 9.61 -3.12 -8.77
CA PHE A 149 10.63 -3.84 -8.02
C PHE A 149 11.39 -4.79 -8.94
N LYS A 150 12.72 -4.84 -8.80
CA LYS A 150 13.57 -5.81 -9.49
C LYS A 150 14.33 -6.68 -8.49
N PRO A 151 14.82 -7.87 -8.86
CA PRO A 151 15.77 -8.62 -8.03
C PRO A 151 16.92 -7.71 -7.58
N ALA A 152 17.24 -7.74 -6.28
CA ALA A 152 18.37 -7.00 -5.76
C ALA A 152 19.67 -7.64 -6.26
N GLU A 153 20.61 -6.82 -6.72
CA GLU A 153 21.98 -7.27 -7.01
C GLU A 153 22.72 -7.47 -5.68
N ASP A 154 23.56 -8.51 -5.60
CA ASP A 154 24.42 -8.81 -4.44
C ASP A 154 25.45 -7.70 -4.13
#